data_AF-A0AAN4ZBM5-F1
#
_entry.id   AF-A0AAN4ZBM5-F1
#
_cell.length_a   1.000
_cell.length_b   1.000
_cell.length_c   1.000
_cell.angle_alpha   90.00
_cell.angle_beta   90.00
_cell.angle_gamma   90.00
#
_symmetry.space_group_name_H-M   'P 1'
#
loop_
_entity.id
_entity.type
_entity.pdbx_description
1 polymer ?
#
loop_
_entity_poly.entity_id
_entity_poly.type
_entity_poly.pdbx_seq_one_letter_code
_entity_poly.pdbx_strand_id
1 'polypeptide(L)'
;FRMSWLRPPPAGTKLTPWVPDLIFIPISRAFERVGVYFYNRVLNKTEIGLFDKRWNKNVHGPYCHWRYYGTRDTRLMNVKLSELPAWLARREKTPGAFYNEVMRNIWRVHNKYYSGPVYGNTVKTIFRFIFCYSFLCWLVKSHRYLDFQKTMYHW
;
A
#
# COMPACT_ATOMS: atom_id res chain seq x y z
N PHE A 1 -15.51 32.59 -18.45
CA PHE A 1 -14.57 31.61 -19.01
C PHE A 1 -15.13 30.19 -18.84
N ARG A 2 -15.84 29.66 -19.85
CA ARG A 2 -16.30 28.25 -19.86
C ARG A 2 -15.18 27.39 -20.45
N MET A 3 -14.60 26.50 -19.66
CA MET A 3 -13.57 25.56 -20.12
C MET A 3 -14.14 24.67 -21.24
N SER A 4 -13.53 24.73 -22.43
CA SER A 4 -13.93 23.98 -23.62
C SER A 4 -13.80 22.46 -23.47
N TRP A 5 -12.98 22.01 -22.51
CA TRP A 5 -12.67 20.60 -22.24
C TRP A 5 -13.85 19.78 -21.68
N LEU A 6 -14.83 20.42 -21.04
CA LEU A 6 -15.97 19.73 -20.40
C LEU A 6 -17.24 19.73 -21.25
N ARG A 7 -17.16 20.09 -22.53
CA ARG A 7 -18.33 20.02 -23.41
C ARG A 7 -18.61 18.55 -23.72
N PRO A 8 -19.82 18.03 -23.45
CA PRO A 8 -20.17 16.71 -23.94
C PRO A 8 -19.99 16.71 -25.46
N PRO A 9 -19.51 15.59 -26.03
CA PRO A 9 -19.27 15.55 -27.47
C PRO A 9 -20.61 15.75 -28.22
N PRO A 10 -20.59 16.38 -29.41
CA PRO A 10 -21.79 16.71 -30.17
C PRO A 10 -22.73 15.51 -30.34
N ALA A 11 -24.04 15.74 -30.28
CA ALA A 11 -25.02 14.68 -30.48
C ALA A 11 -24.72 13.91 -31.80
N GLY A 12 -24.51 12.60 -31.70
CA GLY A 12 -24.15 11.73 -32.84
C GLY A 12 -22.67 11.36 -32.97
N THR A 13 -21.77 11.88 -32.11
CA THR A 13 -20.39 11.37 -32.05
C THR A 13 -20.36 9.91 -31.61
N LYS A 14 -19.86 9.03 -32.49
CA LYS A 14 -19.58 7.64 -32.16
C LYS A 14 -18.29 7.57 -31.36
N LEU A 15 -18.40 7.39 -30.04
CA LEU A 15 -17.25 7.09 -29.17
C LEU A 15 -16.88 5.61 -29.35
N THR A 16 -16.26 5.28 -30.47
CA THR A 16 -15.63 3.96 -30.64
C THR A 16 -14.29 3.99 -29.90
N PRO A 17 -13.97 3.01 -29.04
CA PRO A 17 -12.64 2.92 -28.45
C PRO A 17 -11.59 2.89 -29.57
N TRP A 18 -10.40 3.43 -29.28
CA TRP A 18 -9.28 3.43 -30.23
C TRP A 18 -8.88 2.01 -30.67
N VAL A 19 -9.18 1.01 -29.84
CA VAL A 19 -9.04 -0.42 -30.16
C VAL A 19 -10.37 -0.95 -30.71
N PRO A 20 -10.38 -1.73 -31.81
CA PRO A 20 -11.59 -2.38 -32.29
C PRO A 20 -12.32 -3.16 -31.19
N ASP A 21 -13.63 -2.98 -31.09
CA ASP A 21 -14.50 -3.66 -30.11
C ASP A 21 -14.32 -5.18 -30.14
N LEU A 22 -14.02 -5.74 -31.32
CA LEU A 22 -13.74 -7.16 -31.54
C LEU A 22 -12.59 -7.70 -30.68
N ILE A 23 -11.64 -6.85 -30.29
CA ILE A 23 -10.47 -7.22 -29.48
C ILE A 23 -10.69 -6.82 -28.01
N PHE A 24 -11.23 -5.62 -27.76
CA PHE A 24 -11.40 -5.12 -26.40
C PHE A 24 -12.46 -5.88 -25.60
N ILE A 25 -13.58 -6.26 -26.23
CA ILE A 25 -14.68 -6.99 -25.58
C ILE A 25 -14.25 -8.38 -25.09
N PRO A 26 -13.60 -9.26 -25.88
CA PRO A 26 -13.19 -10.55 -25.37
C PRO A 26 -12.10 -10.44 -24.30
N ILE A 27 -11.16 -9.50 -24.42
CA ILE A 27 -10.10 -9.29 -23.42
C ILE A 27 -10.71 -8.81 -22.10
N SER A 28 -11.56 -7.78 -22.13
CA SER A 28 -12.22 -7.27 -20.92
C SER A 28 -13.07 -8.35 -20.24
N ARG A 29 -13.84 -9.13 -21.00
CA ARG A 29 -14.59 -10.28 -20.47
C ARG A 29 -13.70 -11.38 -19.90
N ALA A 30 -12.54 -11.63 -20.51
CA ALA A 30 -11.56 -12.59 -19.98
C ALA A 30 -10.99 -12.10 -18.64
N PHE A 31 -10.59 -10.82 -18.55
CA PHE A 31 -10.12 -10.22 -17.31
C PHE A 31 -11.19 -10.24 -16.22
N GLU A 32 -12.43 -9.88 -16.54
CA GLU A 32 -13.56 -9.95 -15.61
C GLU A 32 -13.75 -11.37 -15.09
N ARG A 33 -13.78 -12.38 -15.99
CA ARG A 33 -13.91 -13.80 -15.60
C ARG A 33 -12.76 -14.28 -14.73
N VAL A 34 -11.53 -13.91 -15.06
CA VAL A 34 -10.35 -14.24 -14.25
C VAL A 34 -10.45 -13.57 -12.87
N GLY A 35 -10.86 -12.31 -12.82
CA GLY A 35 -11.08 -11.57 -11.58
C GLY A 35 -12.16 -12.20 -10.70
N VAL A 36 -13.31 -12.53 -11.27
CA VAL A 36 -14.43 -13.21 -10.57
C VAL A 36 -14.01 -14.60 -10.10
N TYR A 37 -13.32 -15.37 -10.94
CA TYR A 37 -12.78 -16.68 -10.56
C TYR A 37 -11.81 -16.55 -9.39
N PHE A 38 -10.84 -15.65 -9.47
CA PHE A 38 -9.86 -15.41 -8.42
C PHE A 38 -10.53 -14.95 -7.12
N TYR A 39 -11.49 -14.04 -7.19
CA TYR A 39 -12.24 -13.58 -6.03
C TYR A 39 -12.99 -14.74 -5.35
N ASN A 40 -13.78 -15.51 -6.10
CA ASN A 40 -14.56 -16.62 -5.57
C ASN A 40 -13.69 -17.76 -5.03
N ARG A 41 -12.54 -18.01 -5.68
CA ARG A 41 -11.66 -19.13 -5.35
C ARG A 41 -10.72 -18.82 -4.20
N VAL A 42 -10.18 -17.60 -4.16
CA VAL A 42 -9.10 -17.19 -3.24
C VAL A 42 -9.62 -16.17 -2.24
N LEU A 43 -9.98 -14.96 -2.68
CA LEU A 43 -10.25 -13.84 -1.75
C LEU A 43 -11.45 -14.10 -0.83
N ASN A 44 -12.56 -14.60 -1.37
CA ASN A 44 -13.78 -14.90 -0.62
C ASN A 44 -13.57 -16.01 0.43
N LYS A 45 -12.53 -16.84 0.27
CA LYS A 45 -12.18 -17.89 1.24
C LYS A 45 -11.14 -17.44 2.27
N THR A 46 -10.58 -16.26 2.10
CA THR A 46 -9.61 -15.68 3.02
C THR A 46 -10.24 -14.61 3.87
N GLU A 47 -9.68 -14.39 5.05
CA GLU A 47 -10.19 -13.38 5.99
C GLU A 47 -9.54 -12.00 5.78
N ILE A 48 -9.07 -11.76 4.56
CA ILE A 48 -8.34 -10.55 4.18
C ILE A 48 -9.35 -9.41 4.08
N GLY A 49 -9.09 -8.32 4.79
CA GLY A 49 -9.92 -7.11 4.78
C GLY A 49 -11.09 -7.12 5.77
N LEU A 50 -11.32 -8.21 6.51
CA LEU A 50 -12.24 -8.20 7.64
C LEU A 50 -11.61 -7.55 8.88
N PHE A 51 -12.45 -7.18 9.85
CA PHE A 51 -11.95 -6.76 11.16
C PHE A 51 -11.17 -7.90 11.84
N ASP A 52 -10.16 -7.53 12.62
CA ASP A 52 -9.42 -8.48 13.44
C ASP A 52 -10.39 -9.28 14.30
N LYS A 53 -10.35 -10.62 14.20
CA LYS A 53 -11.21 -11.54 14.97
C LYS A 53 -11.15 -11.31 16.48
N ARG A 54 -10.02 -10.78 16.96
CA ARG A 54 -9.77 -10.52 18.38
C ARG A 54 -10.44 -9.25 18.85
N TRP A 55 -10.97 -8.44 17.94
CA TRP A 55 -11.64 -7.19 18.28
C TRP A 55 -13.07 -7.46 18.76
N ASN A 56 -13.36 -7.00 19.98
CA ASN A 56 -14.71 -6.89 20.52
C ASN A 56 -15.10 -5.42 20.70
N LYS A 57 -16.21 -4.99 20.08
CA LYS A 57 -16.75 -3.62 20.16
C LYS A 57 -16.99 -3.15 21.60
N ASN A 58 -17.46 -4.04 22.47
CA ASN A 58 -17.80 -3.69 23.86
C ASN A 58 -16.56 -3.48 24.73
N VAL A 59 -15.45 -4.15 24.41
CA VAL A 59 -14.20 -4.07 25.18
C VAL A 59 -13.26 -3.00 24.62
N HIS A 60 -13.23 -2.82 23.30
CA HIS A 60 -12.24 -1.97 22.63
C HIS A 60 -12.79 -0.67 22.08
N GLY A 61 -14.11 -0.49 22.03
CA GLY A 61 -14.75 0.67 21.41
C GLY A 61 -14.60 0.66 19.88
N PRO A 62 -14.55 1.85 19.24
CA PRO A 62 -14.37 1.97 17.80
C PRO A 62 -13.14 1.22 17.29
N TYR A 63 -13.24 0.64 16.10
CA TYR A 63 -12.14 -0.13 15.51
C TYR A 63 -10.98 0.80 15.11
N CYS A 64 -9.81 0.54 15.68
CA CYS A 64 -8.58 1.28 15.41
C CYS A 64 -7.65 0.41 14.55
N HIS A 65 -7.59 0.71 13.25
CA HIS A 65 -6.84 -0.08 12.26
C HIS A 65 -5.34 -0.25 12.55
N TRP A 66 -4.72 0.68 13.30
CA TRP A 66 -3.29 0.62 13.65
C TRP A 66 -3.00 -0.12 14.97
N ARG A 67 -4.03 -0.51 15.72
CA ARG A 67 -3.90 -1.20 17.00
C ARG A 67 -3.85 -2.71 16.78
N TYR A 68 -3.01 -3.39 17.54
CA TYR A 68 -3.03 -4.85 17.63
C TYR A 68 -3.92 -5.26 18.80
N TYR A 69 -4.89 -6.14 18.53
CA TYR A 69 -5.86 -6.63 19.52
C TYR A 69 -5.45 -7.97 20.17
N GLY A 70 -4.38 -8.60 19.69
CA GLY A 70 -3.83 -9.82 20.29
C GLY A 70 -2.88 -9.59 21.46
N THR A 71 -2.38 -10.71 22.00
CA THR A 71 -1.32 -10.74 23.00
C THR A 71 -0.01 -10.24 22.39
N ARG A 72 0.58 -9.20 22.99
CA ARG A 72 1.85 -8.64 22.50
C ARG A 72 3.01 -9.54 22.93
N ASP A 73 3.72 -10.11 21.97
CA ASP A 73 5.00 -10.80 22.21
C ASP A 73 6.14 -9.78 22.40
N THR A 74 7.32 -10.25 22.78
CA THR A 74 8.54 -9.46 22.88
C THR A 74 8.89 -8.82 21.53
N ARG A 75 9.35 -7.56 21.58
CA ARG A 75 9.80 -6.83 20.38
C ARG A 75 11.05 -7.48 19.85
N LEU A 76 11.21 -7.53 18.53
CA LEU A 76 12.38 -8.14 17.87
C LEU A 76 13.71 -7.63 18.45
N MET A 77 13.82 -6.33 18.71
CA MET A 77 15.04 -5.71 19.26
C MET A 77 15.32 -6.05 20.74
N ASN A 78 14.37 -6.67 21.45
CA ASN A 78 14.50 -7.07 22.85
C ASN A 78 14.66 -8.60 23.02
N VAL A 79 14.65 -9.36 21.91
CA VAL A 79 14.76 -10.82 21.92
C VAL A 79 16.24 -11.20 21.94
N LYS A 80 16.63 -12.16 22.78
CA LYS A 80 17.98 -12.72 22.74
C LYS A 80 18.17 -13.50 21.43
N LEU A 81 19.36 -13.43 20.84
CA LEU A 81 19.66 -14.13 19.59
C LEU A 81 19.43 -15.65 19.69
N SER A 82 19.68 -16.24 20.86
CA SER A 82 19.40 -17.66 21.14
C SER A 82 17.91 -18.02 21.12
N GLU A 83 17.03 -17.07 21.44
CA GLU A 83 15.57 -17.27 21.50
C GLU A 83 14.88 -16.90 20.18
N LEU A 84 15.63 -16.37 19.21
CA LEU A 84 15.10 -15.85 17.94
C LEU A 84 14.38 -16.91 17.10
N PRO A 85 14.87 -18.17 16.99
CA PRO A 85 14.13 -19.22 16.29
C PRO A 85 12.78 -19.54 16.96
N ALA A 86 12.76 -19.63 18.29
CA ALA A 86 11.53 -19.87 19.05
C ALA A 86 10.56 -18.70 18.93
N TRP A 87 11.07 -17.46 18.93
CA TRP A 87 10.28 -16.25 18.70
C TRP A 87 9.64 -16.23 17.32
N LEU A 88 10.37 -16.63 16.27
CA LEU A 88 9.83 -16.75 14.91
C LEU A 88 8.79 -17.88 14.82
N ALA A 89 8.97 -18.98 15.55
CA ALA A 89 8.05 -20.11 15.56
C ALA A 89 6.67 -19.77 16.15
N ARG A 90 6.60 -18.85 17.13
CA ARG A 90 5.34 -18.41 17.74
C ARG A 90 4.46 -17.53 16.84
N ARG A 91 4.98 -17.03 15.71
CA ARG A 91 4.26 -16.11 14.83
C ARG A 91 3.34 -16.85 13.87
N GLU A 92 2.16 -16.27 13.63
CA GLU A 92 1.27 -16.71 12.58
C GLU A 92 1.86 -16.35 11.21
N LYS A 93 2.11 -17.37 10.38
CA LYS A 93 2.73 -17.24 9.05
C LYS A 93 1.69 -17.32 7.92
N THR A 94 0.42 -17.05 8.24
CA THR A 94 -0.65 -17.08 7.25
C THR A 94 -0.60 -15.82 6.37
N PRO A 95 -1.00 -15.90 5.09
CA PRO A 95 -1.06 -14.72 4.22
C PRO A 95 -1.95 -13.60 4.78
N GLY A 96 -3.04 -13.96 5.46
CA GLY A 96 -3.92 -13.01 6.14
C GLY A 96 -3.24 -12.30 7.31
N ALA A 97 -2.45 -13.01 8.12
CA ALA A 97 -1.67 -12.38 9.19
C ALA A 97 -0.67 -11.38 8.63
N PHE A 98 0.02 -11.73 7.54
CA PHE A 98 0.94 -10.82 6.85
C PHE A 98 0.23 -9.55 6.35
N TYR A 99 -0.89 -9.71 5.65
CA TYR A 99 -1.70 -8.58 5.19
C TYR A 99 -2.13 -7.68 6.35
N ASN A 100 -2.64 -8.25 7.44
CA ASN A 100 -3.09 -7.50 8.60
C ASN A 100 -1.96 -6.71 9.27
N GLU A 101 -0.74 -7.26 9.36
CA GLU A 101 0.42 -6.53 9.87
C GLU A 101 0.85 -5.37 8.96
N VAL A 102 0.88 -5.60 7.64
CA VAL A 102 1.22 -4.55 6.65
C VAL A 102 0.21 -3.41 6.73
N MET A 103 -1.09 -3.73 6.68
CA MET A 103 -2.15 -2.73 6.75
C MET A 103 -2.09 -1.97 8.08
N ARG A 104 -1.87 -2.65 9.20
CA ARG A 104 -1.73 -2.00 10.51
C ARG A 104 -0.57 -1.01 10.55
N ASN A 105 0.56 -1.34 9.94
CA ASN A 105 1.71 -0.44 9.87
C ASN A 105 1.43 0.77 8.96
N ILE A 106 0.77 0.56 7.82
CA ILE A 106 0.33 1.66 6.94
C ILE A 106 -0.59 2.60 7.73
N TRP A 107 -1.61 2.08 8.41
CA TRP A 107 -2.51 2.88 9.23
C TRP A 107 -1.82 3.55 10.41
N ARG A 108 -0.80 2.92 10.99
CA ARG A 108 0.01 3.54 12.06
C ARG A 108 0.77 4.75 11.54
N VAL A 109 1.43 4.62 10.39
CA VAL A 109 2.15 5.72 9.74
C VAL A 109 1.16 6.81 9.31
N HIS A 110 0.04 6.42 8.71
CA HIS A 110 -1.02 7.33 8.29
C HIS A 110 -1.58 8.14 9.47
N ASN A 111 -1.99 7.47 10.54
CA ASN A 111 -2.49 8.12 11.75
C ASN A 111 -1.42 8.98 12.42
N LYS A 112 -0.16 8.52 12.48
CA LYS A 112 0.90 9.31 13.14
C LYS A 112 1.25 10.57 12.37
N TYR A 113 1.35 10.47 11.04
CA TYR A 113 2.02 11.49 10.23
C TYR A 113 1.10 12.27 9.29
N TYR A 114 -0.07 11.75 8.94
CA TYR A 114 -0.95 12.35 7.94
C TYR A 114 -2.27 12.83 8.54
N SER A 115 -3.05 11.93 9.15
CA SER A 115 -4.41 12.24 9.60
C SER A 115 -4.56 12.52 11.11
N GLY A 116 -3.60 12.11 11.93
CA GLY A 116 -3.71 12.27 13.37
C GLY A 116 -3.18 13.60 13.91
N PRO A 117 -3.44 13.88 15.19
CA PRO A 117 -3.28 15.21 15.78
C PRO A 117 -1.83 15.61 16.03
N VAL A 118 -0.88 14.67 16.04
CA VAL A 118 0.50 14.91 16.52
C VAL A 118 1.41 15.46 15.43
N TYR A 119 1.42 14.82 14.25
CA TYR A 119 2.35 15.20 13.16
C TYR A 119 1.67 15.43 11.80
N GLY A 120 0.33 15.52 11.77
CA GLY A 120 -0.49 15.77 10.58
C GLY A 120 -0.47 17.21 10.06
N ASN A 121 0.68 17.90 10.14
CA ASN A 121 0.80 19.24 9.57
C ASN A 121 0.97 19.15 8.05
N THR A 122 0.10 19.81 7.29
CA THR A 122 0.08 19.84 5.82
C THR A 122 1.43 20.20 5.21
N VAL A 123 2.14 21.18 5.78
CA VAL A 123 3.46 21.60 5.28
C VAL A 123 4.46 20.46 5.40
N LYS A 124 4.52 19.79 6.55
CA LYS A 124 5.41 18.63 6.77
C LYS A 124 5.07 17.49 5.81
N THR A 125 3.79 17.27 5.54
CA THR A 125 3.34 16.26 4.59
C THR A 125 3.82 16.56 3.17
N ILE A 126 3.71 17.81 2.70
CA ILE A 126 4.21 18.23 1.38
C ILE A 126 5.73 18.00 1.28
N PHE A 127 6.50 18.45 2.27
CA PHE A 127 7.95 18.27 2.26
C PHE A 127 8.37 16.80 2.21
N ARG A 128 7.65 15.89 2.88
CA ARG A 128 7.93 14.45 2.79
C ARG A 128 7.79 13.94 1.35
N PHE A 129 6.75 14.35 0.62
CA PHE A 129 6.60 13.97 -0.78
C PHE A 129 7.70 14.57 -1.66
N ILE A 130 8.08 15.83 -1.44
CA ILE A 130 9.18 16.48 -2.16
C ILE A 130 10.50 15.72 -1.93
N PHE A 131 10.83 15.40 -0.68
CA PHE A 131 12.04 14.64 -0.36
C PHE A 131 12.01 13.23 -0.94
N CYS A 132 10.89 12.51 -0.85
CA CYS A 132 10.75 11.19 -1.48
C CYS A 132 10.92 11.25 -2.99
N TYR A 133 10.35 12.25 -3.66
CA TYR A 133 10.49 12.44 -5.11
C TYR A 133 11.93 12.79 -5.49
N SER A 134 12.55 13.74 -4.78
CA SER A 134 13.95 14.10 -4.98
C SER A 134 14.88 12.90 -4.79
N PHE A 135 14.65 12.09 -3.75
CA PHE A 135 15.42 10.88 -3.48
C PHE A 135 15.22 9.82 -4.57
N LEU A 136 13.99 9.62 -5.06
CA LEU A 136 13.71 8.71 -6.17
C LEU A 136 14.43 9.15 -7.45
N CYS A 137 14.36 10.44 -7.79
CA CYS A 137 15.07 11.00 -8.93
C CYS A 137 16.58 10.81 -8.81
N TRP A 138 17.13 10.98 -7.60
CA TRP A 138 18.53 10.72 -7.31
C TRP A 138 18.86 9.22 -7.49
N LEU A 139 18.08 8.30 -6.92
CA LEU A 139 18.29 6.86 -7.07
C LEU A 139 18.32 6.42 -8.54
N VAL A 140 17.35 6.87 -9.35
CA VAL A 140 17.31 6.54 -10.79
C VAL A 140 18.52 7.09 -11.54
N LYS A 141 18.99 8.28 -11.19
CA LYS A 141 20.14 8.94 -11.84
C LYS A 141 21.50 8.53 -11.25
N SER A 142 21.51 7.89 -10.08
CA SER A 142 22.74 7.56 -9.34
C SER A 142 23.74 6.74 -10.15
N HIS A 143 23.25 5.86 -11.04
CA HIS A 143 24.09 5.06 -11.93
C HIS A 143 25.03 5.91 -12.81
N ARG A 144 24.61 7.11 -13.21
CA ARG A 144 25.42 8.02 -14.05
C ARG A 144 26.62 8.60 -13.32
N TYR A 145 26.57 8.59 -11.98
CA TYR A 145 27.59 9.16 -11.12
C TYR A 145 28.56 8.12 -10.56
N LEU A 146 28.37 6.83 -10.89
CA LEU A 146 29.25 5.75 -10.45
C LEU A 146 30.65 5.85 -11.08
N ASP A 147 30.74 6.31 -12.33
CA ASP A 147 32.04 6.45 -13.01
C ASP A 147 32.92 7.55 -12.42
N PHE A 148 32.30 8.60 -11.88
CA PHE A 148 33.01 9.67 -11.19
C PHE A 148 33.72 9.14 -9.94
N GLN A 149 33.21 8.10 -9.26
CA GLN A 149 33.82 7.56 -8.02
C GLN A 149 35.24 7.02 -8.23
N LYS A 150 35.64 6.78 -9.48
CA LYS A 150 36.99 6.31 -9.85
C LYS A 150 38.01 7.46 -9.91
N THR A 151 37.55 8.70 -9.96
CA THR A 151 38.43 9.88 -9.96
C THR A 151 38.57 10.44 -8.54
N MET A 152 39.81 10.67 -8.12
CA MET A 152 40.12 11.28 -6.82
C MET A 152 39.71 12.76 -6.87
N TYR A 153 38.68 13.14 -6.11
CA TYR A 153 38.10 14.50 -6.18
C TYR A 153 38.79 15.51 -5.27
N HIS A 154 39.51 15.01 -4.28
CA HIS A 154 40.37 15.81 -3.44
C HIS A 154 41.80 15.44 -3.81
N TRP A 155 42.62 16.47 -4.05
CA TRP A 155 44.07 16.37 -4.01
C TRP A 155 44.57 15.82 -2.67
#